data_AF-A0A4Y8RG42-F1
#
_entry.id   AF-A0A4Y8RG42-F1
#
_cell.length_a   1.000
_cell.length_b   1.000
_cell.length_c   1.000
_cell.angle_alpha   90.00
_cell.angle_beta   90.00
_cell.angle_gamma   90.00
#
_symmetry.space_group_name_H-M   'P 1'
#
loop_
_entity.id
_entity.type
_entity.pdbx_description
1 polymer ?
#
loop_
_entity_poly.entity_id
_entity_poly.type
_entity_poly.pdbx_seq_one_letter_code
_entity_poly.pdbx_strand_id
1 'polypeptide(L)'
;MALAGMLLVLTGALSGCVTGSSIEDTIALEEPADDAHCQSLLMRPGELVYAQCRLAMRKTYLNDYNNRKAVIQKSYGPVTGHLDVTLRADAFCNYDETVKQVTAGLSDDAAAENAYQTCATTREELAAAFTDATGQPGAVLVEAERPTILAQNRQAIREARVVIKGPPGSVLVTESEVAIQNAPGAPPPAGLTPPAPLAQ
;
A
#
# COMPACT_ATOMS: atom_id res chain seq x y z
N MET A 1 56.71 -12.62 -30.73
CA MET A 1 55.68 -12.86 -31.76
C MET A 1 54.40 -13.16 -30.99
N ALA A 2 53.60 -12.16 -30.63
CA ALA A 2 52.49 -11.61 -31.42
C ALA A 2 51.48 -12.70 -31.84
N LEU A 3 50.36 -12.81 -31.12
CA LEU A 3 49.04 -12.52 -31.67
C LEU A 3 48.00 -12.44 -30.53
N ALA A 4 47.48 -11.23 -30.37
CA ALA A 4 46.29 -10.90 -29.61
C ALA A 4 45.05 -11.13 -30.48
N GLY A 5 43.90 -11.43 -29.88
CA GLY A 5 42.63 -11.28 -30.58
C GLY A 5 41.46 -12.05 -29.97
N MET A 6 40.52 -11.30 -29.38
CA MET A 6 39.09 -11.63 -29.14
C MET A 6 38.82 -12.68 -28.04
N LEU A 7 37.92 -12.52 -27.07
CA LEU A 7 36.81 -11.59 -26.87
C LEU A 7 36.78 -11.16 -25.39
N LEU A 8 36.61 -9.87 -25.16
CA LEU A 8 36.50 -9.23 -23.86
C LEU A 8 35.22 -8.40 -23.88
N VAL A 9 34.04 -9.04 -23.85
CA VAL A 9 32.75 -8.35 -23.65
C VAL A 9 31.73 -9.33 -23.04
N LEU A 10 31.65 -9.44 -21.71
CA LEU A 10 30.42 -9.88 -21.01
C LEU A 10 30.46 -9.60 -19.50
N THR A 11 31.09 -8.50 -19.09
CA THR A 11 31.04 -8.00 -17.71
C THR A 11 30.75 -6.51 -17.75
N GLY A 12 29.47 -6.14 -17.71
CA GLY A 12 29.07 -4.74 -17.58
C GLY A 12 27.76 -4.42 -18.30
N ALA A 13 26.63 -4.82 -17.73
CA ALA A 13 25.33 -4.13 -17.88
C ALA A 13 24.25 -4.82 -17.02
N LEU A 14 24.41 -4.81 -15.69
CA LEU A 14 23.27 -4.86 -14.76
C LEU A 14 23.30 -3.64 -13.82
N SER A 15 23.88 -2.53 -14.29
CA SER A 15 23.56 -1.19 -13.79
C SER A 15 22.35 -0.72 -14.58
N GLY A 16 21.19 -1.27 -14.24
CA GLY A 16 19.91 -0.69 -14.62
C GLY A 16 19.70 0.53 -13.73
N CYS A 17 20.09 1.69 -14.23
CA CYS A 17 19.59 2.96 -13.74
C CYS A 17 18.06 2.88 -13.76
N VAL A 18 17.43 2.90 -12.58
CA VAL A 18 16.00 3.21 -12.46
C VAL A 18 15.85 4.69 -12.77
N THR A 19 15.92 5.02 -14.05
CA THR A 19 15.52 6.32 -14.57
C THR A 19 14.00 6.31 -14.69
N GLY A 20 13.35 6.98 -13.74
CA GLY A 20 11.99 7.47 -13.87
C GLY A 20 10.94 6.40 -14.15
N SER A 21 10.51 5.67 -13.11
CA SER A 21 9.17 5.09 -13.11
C SER A 21 8.18 6.26 -13.09
N SER A 22 7.66 6.61 -14.26
CA SER A 22 6.51 7.49 -14.32
C SER A 22 5.38 6.84 -13.53
N ILE A 23 4.54 7.67 -12.94
CA ILE A 23 3.39 7.25 -12.12
C ILE A 23 2.40 6.39 -12.95
N GLU A 24 2.57 6.30 -14.27
CA GLU A 24 1.77 5.45 -15.15
C GLU A 24 2.13 3.95 -15.09
N ASP A 25 3.37 3.55 -14.79
CA ASP A 25 3.75 2.12 -14.81
C ASP A 25 3.37 1.36 -13.51
N THR A 26 3.03 2.07 -12.43
CA THR A 26 2.61 1.46 -11.14
C THR A 26 1.09 1.34 -11.01
N ILE A 27 0.33 1.84 -11.98
CA ILE A 27 -1.14 1.80 -11.99
C ILE A 27 -1.61 0.77 -13.03
N ALA A 28 -1.11 -0.47 -12.91
CA ALA A 28 -1.92 -1.61 -13.35
C ALA A 28 -3.10 -1.72 -12.38
N LEU A 29 -4.15 -0.92 -12.61
CA LEU A 29 -5.45 -1.10 -11.97
C LEU A 29 -6.06 -2.47 -12.32
N GLU A 30 -5.53 -3.12 -13.33
CA GLU A 30 -5.93 -4.38 -13.93
C GLU A 30 -4.93 -5.51 -13.64
N GLU A 31 -4.73 -5.92 -12.39
CA GLU A 31 -4.55 -7.36 -12.19
C GLU A 31 -5.96 -7.94 -12.00
N PRO A 32 -6.52 -8.63 -13.01
CA PRO A 32 -7.88 -9.18 -12.95
C PRO A 32 -8.06 -10.14 -11.76
N ALA A 33 -6.97 -10.72 -11.26
CA ALA A 33 -6.97 -11.64 -10.13
C ALA A 33 -7.31 -10.95 -8.79
N ASP A 34 -6.78 -9.75 -8.54
CA ASP A 34 -7.03 -9.01 -7.31
C ASP A 34 -8.47 -8.48 -7.26
N ASP A 35 -8.96 -8.00 -8.41
CA ASP A 35 -10.35 -7.56 -8.54
C ASP A 35 -11.33 -8.74 -8.40
N ALA A 36 -11.06 -9.86 -9.09
CA ALA A 36 -11.87 -11.06 -8.99
C ALA A 36 -11.92 -11.64 -7.56
N HIS A 37 -10.80 -11.60 -6.81
CA HIS A 37 -10.80 -12.06 -5.42
C HIS A 37 -11.71 -11.19 -4.55
N CYS A 38 -11.54 -9.87 -4.57
CA CYS A 38 -12.34 -8.97 -3.76
C CYS A 38 -13.83 -8.97 -4.16
N GLN A 39 -14.13 -9.06 -5.46
CA GLN A 39 -15.51 -9.22 -5.95
C GLN A 39 -16.12 -10.59 -5.59
N SER A 40 -15.34 -11.67 -5.58
CA SER A 40 -15.82 -13.02 -5.20
C SER A 40 -16.27 -13.11 -3.75
N LEU A 41 -15.72 -12.27 -2.88
CA LEU A 41 -16.14 -12.09 -1.49
C LEU A 41 -17.37 -11.15 -1.37
N LEU A 42 -17.99 -10.80 -2.50
CA LEU A 42 -19.17 -9.93 -2.60
C LEU A 42 -18.93 -8.49 -2.10
N MET A 43 -17.67 -8.04 -2.02
CA MET A 43 -17.34 -6.66 -1.70
C MET A 43 -17.54 -5.76 -2.91
N ARG A 44 -18.11 -4.57 -2.69
CA ARG A 44 -18.42 -3.65 -3.79
C ARG A 44 -17.28 -2.66 -4.01
N PRO A 45 -16.85 -2.43 -5.27
CA PRO A 45 -15.96 -1.32 -5.59
C PRO A 45 -16.49 -0.03 -4.99
N GLY A 46 -15.60 0.70 -4.33
CA GLY A 46 -15.91 1.94 -3.65
C GLY A 46 -16.18 1.88 -2.16
N GLU A 47 -16.36 0.69 -1.61
CA GLU A 47 -16.36 0.51 -0.17
C GLU A 47 -14.92 0.51 0.38
N LEU A 48 -14.76 1.04 1.59
CA LEU A 48 -13.47 1.00 2.29
C LEU A 48 -12.92 -0.42 2.41
N VAL A 49 -13.81 -1.39 2.64
CA VAL A 49 -13.48 -2.81 2.78
C VAL A 49 -12.92 -3.39 1.47
N TYR A 50 -13.44 -2.96 0.32
CA TYR A 50 -12.91 -3.33 -0.98
C TYR A 50 -11.50 -2.75 -1.21
N ALA A 51 -11.26 -1.50 -0.79
CA ALA A 51 -9.92 -0.91 -0.84
C ALA A 51 -8.92 -1.63 0.08
N GLN A 52 -9.35 -2.01 1.30
CA GLN A 52 -8.54 -2.83 2.21
C GLN A 52 -8.19 -4.20 1.60
N CYS A 53 -9.16 -4.85 0.95
CA CYS A 53 -8.91 -6.13 0.28
C CYS A 53 -7.89 -5.99 -0.85
N ARG A 54 -8.04 -4.99 -1.72
CA ARG A 54 -7.14 -4.74 -2.85
C ARG A 54 -5.70 -4.47 -2.38
N LEU A 55 -5.53 -3.63 -1.38
CA LEU A 55 -4.20 -3.33 -0.84
C LEU A 55 -3.58 -4.54 -0.10
N ALA A 56 -4.40 -5.35 0.56
CA ALA A 56 -3.95 -6.60 1.17
C ALA A 56 -3.48 -7.62 0.11
N MET A 57 -4.20 -7.74 -1.01
CA MET A 57 -3.84 -8.62 -2.13
C MET A 57 -2.53 -8.20 -2.80
N ARG A 58 -2.30 -6.90 -2.95
CA ARG A 58 -1.03 -6.31 -3.41
C ARG A 58 0.12 -6.46 -2.42
N LYS A 59 -0.16 -7.02 -1.23
CA LYS A 59 0.82 -7.22 -0.15
C LYS A 59 1.49 -5.91 0.26
N THR A 60 0.81 -4.76 0.12
CA THR A 60 1.39 -3.42 0.37
C THR A 60 2.06 -3.37 1.74
N TYR A 61 1.32 -3.76 2.78
CA TYR A 61 1.84 -3.88 4.14
C TYR A 61 3.07 -4.81 4.26
N LEU A 62 3.03 -6.00 3.64
CA LEU A 62 4.15 -6.95 3.73
C LEU A 62 5.39 -6.42 3.02
N ASN A 63 5.22 -5.75 1.88
CA ASN A 63 6.31 -5.13 1.13
C ASN A 63 6.92 -3.99 1.96
N ASP A 64 6.09 -3.15 2.57
CA ASP A 64 6.54 -2.04 3.42
C ASP A 64 7.32 -2.53 4.64
N TYR A 65 6.78 -3.53 5.34
CA TYR A 65 7.46 -4.21 6.45
C TYR A 65 8.80 -4.83 6.00
N ASN A 66 8.82 -5.59 4.89
CA ASN A 66 10.04 -6.25 4.41
C ASN A 66 11.12 -5.25 3.99
N ASN A 67 10.72 -4.14 3.35
CA ASN A 67 11.63 -3.07 2.95
C ASN A 67 12.27 -2.40 4.18
N ARG A 68 11.46 -2.03 5.17
CA ARG A 68 11.94 -1.46 6.43
C ARG A 68 12.86 -2.43 7.16
N LYS A 69 12.45 -3.70 7.26
CA LYS A 69 13.25 -4.76 7.87
C LYS A 69 14.61 -4.90 7.19
N ALA A 70 14.67 -4.90 5.86
CA ALA A 70 15.92 -5.01 5.12
C ALA A 70 16.86 -3.82 5.39
N VAL A 71 16.31 -2.60 5.45
CA VAL A 71 17.09 -1.38 5.75
C VAL A 71 17.64 -1.42 7.18
N ILE A 72 16.80 -1.77 8.17
CA ILE A 72 17.24 -1.89 9.57
C ILE A 72 18.28 -3.00 9.70
N GLN A 73 18.05 -4.15 9.05
CA GLN A 73 18.99 -5.28 9.07
C GLN A 73 20.36 -4.91 8.53
N LYS A 74 20.40 -4.17 7.43
CA LYS A 74 21.65 -3.71 6.80
C LYS A 74 22.42 -2.74 7.69
N SER A 75 21.71 -1.86 8.42
CA SER A 75 22.34 -0.78 9.17
C SER A 75 22.67 -1.14 10.62
N TYR A 76 21.87 -1.99 11.25
CA TYR A 76 21.90 -2.21 12.70
C TYR A 76 22.00 -3.69 13.11
N GLY A 77 22.02 -4.61 12.14
CA GLY A 77 22.11 -6.04 12.40
C GLY A 77 20.75 -6.75 12.49
N PRO A 78 20.72 -8.03 12.89
CA PRO A 78 19.55 -8.89 12.69
C PRO A 78 18.25 -8.40 13.36
N VAL A 79 17.22 -8.13 12.56
CA VAL A 79 15.84 -7.90 13.02
C VAL A 79 15.18 -9.25 13.28
N THR A 80 15.14 -9.64 14.55
CA THR A 80 14.60 -10.93 15.03
C THR A 80 13.87 -10.76 16.35
N GLY A 81 13.17 -11.80 16.80
CA GLY A 81 12.51 -11.82 18.10
C GLY A 81 11.52 -10.67 18.30
N HIS A 82 11.62 -9.97 19.43
CA HIS A 82 10.70 -8.90 19.79
C HIS A 82 10.76 -7.71 18.81
N LEU A 83 11.96 -7.34 18.32
CA LEU A 83 12.13 -6.27 17.33
C LEU A 83 11.40 -6.57 16.01
N ASP A 84 11.40 -7.83 15.57
CA ASP A 84 10.65 -8.22 14.37
C ASP A 84 9.14 -8.08 14.56
N VAL A 85 8.64 -8.42 15.76
CA VAL A 85 7.22 -8.34 16.10
C VAL A 85 6.75 -6.90 16.18
N THR A 86 7.49 -6.02 16.85
CA THR A 86 7.12 -4.60 16.97
C THR A 86 7.26 -3.85 15.65
N LEU A 87 8.26 -4.18 14.82
CA LEU A 87 8.38 -3.62 13.47
C LEU A 87 7.18 -3.99 12.60
N ARG A 88 6.74 -5.25 12.70
CA ARG A 88 5.55 -5.74 12.02
C ARG A 88 4.28 -5.03 12.52
N ALA A 89 4.14 -4.85 13.84
CA ALA A 89 3.01 -4.15 14.43
C ALA A 89 2.93 -2.67 13.98
N ASP A 90 4.07 -1.96 13.97
CA ASP A 90 4.10 -0.56 13.50
C ASP A 90 3.76 -0.46 12.01
N ALA A 91 4.32 -1.33 11.16
CA ALA A 91 3.96 -1.37 9.75
C ALA A 91 2.47 -1.64 9.53
N PHE A 92 1.88 -2.56 10.31
CA PHE A 92 0.45 -2.87 10.22
C PHE A 92 -0.42 -1.70 10.69
N CYS A 93 -0.06 -1.04 11.79
CA CYS A 93 -0.76 0.15 12.26
C CYS A 93 -0.79 1.23 11.19
N ASN A 94 0.36 1.55 10.57
CA ASN A 94 0.42 2.58 9.54
C ASN A 94 -0.45 2.22 8.34
N TYR A 95 -0.46 0.95 7.95
CA TYR A 95 -1.36 0.46 6.90
C TYR A 95 -2.84 0.67 7.27
N ASP A 96 -3.28 0.17 8.43
CA ASP A 96 -4.68 0.24 8.87
C ASP A 96 -5.17 1.68 9.02
N GLU A 97 -4.36 2.54 9.67
CA GLU A 97 -4.69 3.95 9.85
C GLU A 97 -4.69 4.71 8.52
N THR A 98 -3.75 4.42 7.62
CA THR A 98 -3.72 5.04 6.29
C THR A 98 -4.99 4.76 5.52
N VAL A 99 -5.50 3.53 5.58
CA VAL A 99 -6.76 3.19 4.89
C VAL A 99 -7.94 3.96 5.50
N LYS A 100 -8.01 4.12 6.82
CA LYS A 100 -9.07 4.92 7.48
C LYS A 100 -9.07 6.39 7.03
N GLN A 101 -7.91 6.94 6.68
CA GLN A 101 -7.82 8.35 6.23
C GLN A 101 -8.31 8.57 4.79
N VAL A 102 -8.55 7.52 4.02
CA VAL A 102 -8.89 7.62 2.59
C VAL A 102 -10.18 8.42 2.36
N THR A 103 -11.17 8.26 3.25
CA THR A 103 -12.48 8.92 3.19
C THR A 103 -12.53 10.25 3.96
N ALA A 104 -11.46 10.65 4.65
CA ALA A 104 -11.46 11.83 5.52
C ALA A 104 -11.51 13.18 4.78
N GLY A 105 -11.46 13.20 3.44
CA GLY A 105 -11.48 14.44 2.64
C GLY A 105 -10.22 15.31 2.74
N LEU A 106 -9.17 14.82 3.40
CA LEU A 106 -7.90 15.52 3.61
C LEU A 106 -6.98 15.47 2.38
N SER A 107 -5.99 16.36 2.31
CA SER A 107 -4.88 16.18 1.36
C SER A 107 -4.08 14.91 1.67
N ASP A 108 -3.39 14.35 0.68
CA ASP A 108 -2.58 13.13 0.88
C ASP A 108 -1.52 13.32 1.98
N ASP A 109 -0.88 14.49 2.05
CA ASP A 109 0.12 14.79 3.07
C ASP A 109 -0.50 14.87 4.47
N ALA A 110 -1.65 15.54 4.63
CA ALA A 110 -2.33 15.63 5.92
C ALA A 110 -2.87 14.28 6.38
N ALA A 111 -3.43 13.49 5.46
CA ALA A 111 -3.88 12.13 5.74
C ALA A 111 -2.72 11.21 6.15
N ALA A 112 -1.58 11.28 5.46
CA ALA A 112 -0.42 10.46 5.77
C ALA A 112 0.23 10.84 7.12
N GLU A 113 0.29 12.13 7.44
CA GLU A 113 0.77 12.61 8.74
C GLU A 113 -0.19 12.17 9.85
N ASN A 114 -1.51 12.29 9.66
CA ASN A 114 -2.49 11.81 10.63
C ASN A 114 -2.32 10.31 10.92
N ALA A 115 -2.22 9.48 9.87
CA ALA A 115 -1.98 8.05 10.04
C ALA A 115 -0.66 7.76 10.79
N TYR A 116 0.40 8.50 10.45
CA TYR A 116 1.68 8.39 11.15
C TYR A 116 1.57 8.74 12.64
N GLN A 117 0.84 9.81 12.97
CA GLN A 117 0.66 10.26 14.36
C GLN A 117 -0.24 9.32 15.18
N THR A 118 -1.29 8.74 14.60
CA THR A 118 -2.14 7.78 15.30
C THR A 118 -1.36 6.54 15.75
N CYS A 119 -0.29 6.18 15.04
CA CYS A 119 0.57 5.04 15.38
C CYS A 119 1.72 5.38 16.35
N ALA A 120 1.68 6.52 17.04
CA ALA A 120 2.77 6.95 17.94
C ALA A 120 3.11 5.91 19.02
N THR A 121 2.11 5.34 19.71
CA THR A 121 2.35 4.33 20.77
C THR A 121 3.00 3.06 20.23
N THR A 122 2.53 2.54 19.09
CA THR A 122 3.15 1.37 18.45
C THR A 122 4.61 1.65 18.05
N ARG A 123 4.90 2.89 17.65
CA ARG A 123 6.25 3.33 17.30
C ARG A 123 7.15 3.50 18.52
N GLU A 124 6.62 3.90 19.66
CA GLU A 124 7.35 3.93 20.93
C GLU A 124 7.78 2.51 21.35
N GLU A 125 6.90 1.52 21.20
CA GLU A 125 7.24 0.11 21.44
C GLU A 125 8.33 -0.41 20.48
N LEU A 126 8.23 -0.06 19.20
CA LEU A 126 9.28 -0.34 18.22
C LEU A 126 10.62 0.32 18.61
N ALA A 127 10.60 1.59 19.03
CA ALA A 127 11.79 2.33 19.44
C ALA A 127 12.46 1.71 20.68
N ALA A 128 11.67 1.23 21.63
CA ALA A 128 12.17 0.49 22.79
C ALA A 128 12.81 -0.84 22.38
N ALA A 129 12.11 -1.65 21.60
CA ALA A 129 12.62 -2.94 21.11
C ALA A 129 13.91 -2.78 20.26
N PHE A 130 14.01 -1.70 19.49
CA PHE A 130 15.21 -1.36 18.74
C PHE A 130 16.38 -1.01 19.66
N THR A 131 16.12 -0.24 20.71
CA THR A 131 17.12 0.11 21.71
C THR A 131 17.68 -1.13 22.39
N ASP A 132 16.79 -2.03 22.81
CA ASP A 132 17.18 -3.28 23.47
C ASP A 132 18.00 -4.21 22.54
N ALA A 133 17.64 -4.27 21.26
CA ALA A 133 18.31 -5.16 20.30
C ALA A 133 19.66 -4.64 19.78
N THR A 134 19.85 -3.33 19.72
CA THR A 134 20.97 -2.71 19.01
C THR A 134 21.89 -1.87 19.90
N GLY A 135 21.43 -1.50 21.10
CA GLY A 135 22.10 -0.54 21.98
C GLY A 135 22.06 0.91 21.48
N GLN A 136 21.43 1.19 20.34
CA GLN A 136 21.27 2.54 19.79
C GLN A 136 20.00 3.20 20.34
N PRO A 137 19.97 4.53 20.52
CA PRO A 137 18.75 5.21 20.94
C PRO A 137 17.61 5.02 19.94
N GLY A 138 16.42 4.61 20.41
CA GLY A 138 15.23 4.43 19.57
C GLY A 138 14.84 5.64 18.71
N ALA A 139 15.14 6.86 19.17
CA ALA A 139 14.93 8.09 18.41
C ALA A 139 15.66 8.09 17.05
N VAL A 140 16.84 7.45 16.98
CA VAL A 140 17.61 7.32 15.73
C VAL A 140 16.83 6.55 14.67
N LEU A 141 16.15 5.47 15.07
CA LEU A 141 15.30 4.70 14.18
C LEU A 141 14.08 5.54 13.74
N VAL A 142 13.38 6.15 14.70
CA VAL A 142 12.15 6.90 14.43
C VAL A 142 12.40 8.07 13.48
N GLU A 143 13.47 8.84 13.70
CA GLU A 143 13.84 9.96 12.83
C GLU A 143 14.24 9.48 11.43
N ALA A 144 15.01 8.39 11.33
CA ALA A 144 15.45 7.84 10.06
C ALA A 144 14.29 7.23 9.24
N GLU A 145 13.32 6.58 9.90
CA GLU A 145 12.22 5.90 9.21
C GLU A 145 11.05 6.84 8.84
N ARG A 146 10.86 7.96 9.56
CA ARG A 146 9.74 8.89 9.31
C ARG A 146 9.52 9.25 7.84
N PRO A 147 10.52 9.70 7.05
CA PRO A 147 10.29 10.05 5.65
C PRO A 147 9.80 8.86 4.81
N THR A 148 10.32 7.67 5.08
CA THR A 148 9.91 6.42 4.41
C THR A 148 8.46 6.08 4.73
N ILE A 149 8.09 6.10 6.01
CA ILE A 149 6.72 5.77 6.45
C ILE A 149 5.72 6.78 5.85
N LEU A 150 6.03 8.08 5.88
CA LEU A 150 5.16 9.09 5.26
C LEU A 150 5.02 8.91 3.74
N ALA A 151 6.08 8.48 3.05
CA ALA A 151 6.00 8.16 1.62
C ALA A 151 5.09 6.94 1.36
N GLN A 152 5.23 5.88 2.17
CA GLN A 152 4.41 4.66 2.11
C GLN A 152 2.93 4.97 2.37
N ASN A 153 2.63 5.73 3.43
CA ASN A 153 1.26 6.13 3.77
C ASN A 153 0.61 6.92 2.62
N ARG A 154 1.34 7.89 2.03
CA ARG A 154 0.82 8.66 0.88
C ARG A 154 0.55 7.78 -0.32
N GLN A 155 1.43 6.82 -0.61
CA GLN A 155 1.23 5.90 -1.72
C GLN A 155 -0.03 5.04 -1.49
N ALA A 156 -0.18 4.44 -0.31
CA ALA A 156 -1.35 3.64 0.02
C ALA A 156 -2.65 4.45 0.01
N ILE A 157 -2.64 5.73 0.46
CA ILE A 157 -3.79 6.65 0.29
C ILE A 157 -4.13 6.85 -1.18
N ARG A 158 -3.14 7.13 -2.05
CA ARG A 158 -3.40 7.34 -3.47
C ARG A 158 -3.99 6.11 -4.12
N GLU A 159 -3.40 4.94 -3.86
CA GLU A 159 -3.89 3.67 -4.38
C GLU A 159 -5.32 3.39 -3.90
N ALA A 160 -5.59 3.54 -2.60
CA ALA A 160 -6.92 3.34 -2.05
C ALA A 160 -7.94 4.33 -2.62
N ARG A 161 -7.58 5.61 -2.82
CA ARG A 161 -8.48 6.61 -3.41
C ARG A 161 -8.86 6.28 -4.85
N VAL A 162 -7.93 5.75 -5.63
CA VAL A 162 -8.21 5.30 -7.00
C VAL A 162 -9.13 4.08 -6.97
N VAL A 163 -8.88 3.13 -6.07
CA VAL A 163 -9.73 1.96 -5.88
C VAL A 163 -11.14 2.34 -5.42
N ILE A 164 -11.26 3.33 -4.53
CA ILE A 164 -12.56 3.81 -4.05
C ILE A 164 -13.28 4.58 -5.16
N LYS A 165 -12.62 5.53 -5.85
CA LYS A 165 -13.27 6.31 -6.92
C LYS A 165 -13.63 5.45 -8.14
N GLY A 166 -13.01 4.28 -8.31
CA GLY A 166 -13.20 3.40 -9.46
C GLY A 166 -12.81 4.05 -10.82
N PRO A 167 -13.08 3.39 -11.96
CA PRO A 167 -12.77 3.91 -13.30
C PRO A 167 -13.40 5.29 -13.58
N PRO A 168 -12.85 6.11 -14.50
CA PRO A 168 -13.49 7.37 -14.90
C PRO A 168 -14.95 7.13 -15.33
N GLY A 169 -15.91 7.62 -14.53
CA GLY A 169 -17.35 7.38 -14.72
C GLY A 169 -18.04 6.58 -13.61
N SER A 170 -17.30 5.89 -12.72
CA SER A 170 -17.86 5.34 -11.49
C SER A 170 -17.98 6.45 -10.45
N VAL A 171 -19.09 7.16 -10.51
CA VAL A 171 -19.53 8.04 -9.43
C VAL A 171 -19.83 7.15 -8.24
N LEU A 172 -18.96 7.10 -7.23
CA LEU A 172 -19.46 6.83 -5.89
C LEU A 172 -20.24 8.05 -5.44
N VAL A 173 -21.52 8.00 -5.79
CA VAL A 173 -22.64 8.04 -4.86
C VAL A 173 -22.16 8.47 -3.47
N THR A 174 -22.37 9.74 -3.15
CA THR A 174 -22.08 10.29 -1.82
C THR A 174 -22.70 9.38 -0.74
N GLU A 175 -22.21 9.36 0.50
CA GLU A 175 -22.84 8.56 1.58
C GLU A 175 -24.36 8.80 1.70
N SER A 176 -24.79 10.04 1.40
CA SER A 176 -26.18 10.48 1.25
C SER A 176 -26.99 9.68 0.24
N GLU A 177 -26.34 9.17 -0.79
CA GLU A 177 -26.93 8.64 -2.01
C GLU A 177 -26.91 7.09 -1.94
N VAL A 178 -25.99 6.50 -1.17
CA VAL A 178 -25.99 5.08 -0.74
C VAL A 178 -27.12 4.82 0.28
N ALA A 179 -27.40 5.80 1.15
CA ALA A 179 -28.54 5.74 2.06
C ALA A 179 -29.89 5.77 1.31
N ILE A 180 -29.96 6.46 0.17
CA ILE A 180 -31.15 6.51 -0.69
C ILE A 180 -31.31 5.21 -1.49
N GLN A 181 -30.22 4.61 -1.99
CA GLN A 181 -30.27 3.35 -2.74
C GLN A 181 -30.64 2.12 -1.90
N ASN A 182 -30.32 2.12 -0.61
CA ASN A 182 -30.68 1.03 0.31
C ASN A 182 -32.02 1.28 1.05
N ALA A 183 -32.76 2.33 0.70
CA ALA A 183 -34.09 2.57 1.22
C ALA A 183 -35.08 1.51 0.69
N PRO A 184 -35.97 0.94 1.52
CA PRO A 184 -36.96 -0.03 1.06
C PRO A 184 -37.85 0.61 -0.01
N GLY A 185 -37.75 0.11 -1.26
CA GLY A 185 -38.55 0.58 -2.39
C GLY A 185 -37.84 1.48 -3.40
N ALA A 186 -36.52 1.69 -3.29
CA ALA A 186 -35.77 2.39 -4.34
C ALA A 186 -35.68 1.54 -5.63
N PRO A 187 -35.94 2.13 -6.82
CA PRO A 187 -35.78 1.41 -8.09
C PRO A 187 -34.30 1.13 -8.37
N PRO A 188 -33.96 0.00 -9.02
CA PRO A 188 -32.57 -0.31 -9.36
C PRO A 188 -32.00 0.74 -10.32
N PRO A 189 -30.70 1.06 -10.21
CA PRO A 189 -30.07 2.07 -11.07
C PRO A 189 -30.13 1.63 -12.54
N ALA A 190 -30.51 2.57 -13.42
CA ALA A 190 -30.52 2.37 -14.85
C ALA A 190 -29.08 2.18 -15.35
N GLY A 191 -28.71 0.94 -15.64
CA GLY A 191 -27.37 0.59 -16.12
C GLY A 191 -27.00 -0.88 -15.97
N LEU A 192 -27.64 -1.63 -15.07
CA LEU A 192 -27.44 -3.07 -14.93
C LEU A 192 -28.41 -3.85 -15.84
N THR A 193 -28.16 -3.82 -17.15
CA THR A 193 -28.61 -4.93 -18.00
C THR A 193 -27.50 -5.98 -17.95
N PRO A 194 -27.73 -7.18 -17.36
CA PRO A 194 -26.77 -8.26 -17.49
C PRO A 194 -26.61 -8.59 -18.99
N PRO A 195 -25.40 -8.96 -19.46
CA PRO A 195 -25.27 -9.50 -20.81
C PRO A 195 -26.21 -10.70 -20.94
N ALA A 196 -26.96 -10.74 -22.04
CA ALA A 196 -27.94 -11.78 -22.31
C ALA A 196 -27.32 -13.18 -22.13
N PRO A 197 -28.04 -14.16 -21.56
CA PRO A 197 -27.53 -15.51 -21.45
C PRO A 197 -27.23 -16.05 -22.85
N LEU A 198 -26.02 -16.58 -23.04
CA LEU A 198 -25.68 -17.39 -24.20
C LEU A 198 -26.66 -18.56 -24.25
N ALA A 199 -27.60 -18.50 -25.18
CA ALA A 199 -28.41 -19.65 -25.55
C ALA A 199 -27.48 -20.72 -26.16
N GLN A 200 -27.72 -21.97 -25.77
CA GLN A 200 -27.04 -23.17 -26.27
C GLN A 200 -27.20 -23.31 -27.79
#